data_AF-A0A699WSQ7-F1
#
_entry.id   AF-A0A699WSQ7-F1
#
_cell.length_a   1.000
_cell.length_b   1.000
_cell.length_c   1.000
_cell.angle_alpha   90.00
_cell.angle_beta   90.00
_cell.angle_gamma   90.00
#
_symmetry.space_group_name_H-M   'P 1'
#
loop_
_entity.id
_entity.type
_entity.pdbx_description
1 polymer ?
#
loop_
_entity_poly.entity_id
_entity_poly.type
_entity_poly.pdbx_seq_one_letter_code
_entity_poly.pdbx_strand_id
1 'polypeptide(L)'
;HIRSYRPAPVVRKEYIEQAAALINSAKRPFILWGQGVVLGKAEQEFKDFVEKSGIPAAWTILGVGALATGHPLNVGMLGMHGNYGPNVLTNECDVLIAIGMRFDDRVTGRLDKYAKQAQVVHLDIDP
;
A
#
# COMPACT_ATOMS: atom_id res chain seq x y z
N HIS A 1 -25.57 -15.37 7.16
CA HIS A 1 -24.48 -15.77 8.08
C HIS A 1 -23.69 -16.91 7.43
N ILE A 2 -22.49 -16.63 6.91
CA ILE A 2 -21.63 -17.63 6.27
C ILE A 2 -20.61 -18.08 7.31
N ARG A 3 -20.55 -19.38 7.61
CA ARG A 3 -19.87 -19.96 8.78
C ARG A 3 -18.37 -19.62 8.90
N SER A 4 -17.71 -19.26 7.80
CA SER A 4 -16.29 -18.89 7.73
C SER A 4 -16.05 -17.41 7.41
N TYR A 5 -17.08 -16.64 7.08
CA TYR A 5 -16.93 -15.22 6.72
C TYR A 5 -16.98 -14.37 7.98
N ARG A 6 -15.86 -13.72 8.29
CA ARG A 6 -15.77 -12.74 9.37
C ARG A 6 -15.75 -11.34 8.73
N PRO A 7 -16.90 -10.65 8.64
CA PRO A 7 -16.98 -9.35 7.96
C PRO A 7 -16.17 -8.26 8.66
N ALA A 8 -15.90 -8.43 9.96
CA ALA A 8 -15.03 -7.57 10.74
C ALA A 8 -13.84 -8.41 11.25
N PRO A 9 -12.66 -8.31 10.64
CA PRO A 9 -11.47 -8.99 11.15
C PRO A 9 -11.05 -8.39 12.50
N VAL A 10 -10.52 -9.24 13.37
CA VAL A 10 -9.96 -8.78 14.65
C VAL A 10 -8.60 -8.17 14.38
N VAL A 11 -8.47 -6.87 14.63
CA VAL A 11 -7.19 -6.16 14.51
C VAL A 11 -6.28 -6.57 15.66
N ARG A 12 -5.14 -7.19 15.31
CA ARG A 12 -4.12 -7.62 16.25
C ARG A 12 -3.11 -6.49 16.46
N LYS A 13 -3.18 -5.82 17.61
CA LYS A 13 -2.39 -4.62 17.94
C LYS A 13 -0.89 -4.84 17.79
N GLU A 14 -0.41 -6.02 18.15
CA GLU A 14 1.00 -6.42 18.04
C GLU A 14 1.56 -6.26 16.62
N TYR A 15 0.78 -6.62 15.58
CA TYR A 15 1.21 -6.46 14.19
C TYR A 15 1.20 -5.00 13.74
N ILE A 16 0.30 -4.17 14.29
CA ILE A 16 0.31 -2.73 14.03
C ILE A 16 1.58 -2.09 14.64
N GLU A 17 1.95 -2.49 15.86
CA GLU A 17 3.16 -2.01 16.53
C GLU A 17 4.43 -2.47 15.78
N GLN A 18 4.47 -3.71 15.29
CA GLN A 18 5.58 -4.22 14.46
C GLN A 18 5.67 -3.50 13.11
N ALA A 19 4.54 -3.28 12.42
CA ALA A 19 4.51 -2.55 11.17
C ALA A 19 4.99 -1.10 11.36
N ALA A 20 4.53 -0.42 12.41
CA ALA A 20 4.96 0.94 12.73
C ALA A 20 6.47 1.01 13.03
N ALA A 21 7.00 0.06 13.81
CA ALA A 21 8.44 -0.01 14.09
C ALA A 21 9.26 -0.24 12.80
N LEU A 22 8.82 -1.16 11.93
CA LEU A 22 9.46 -1.42 10.65
C LEU A 22 9.45 -0.18 9.75
N ILE A 23 8.29 0.47 9.58
CA ILE A 23 8.13 1.68 8.78
C ILE A 23 9.03 2.81 9.30
N ASN A 24 9.07 3.04 10.62
CA ASN A 24 9.90 4.10 11.21
C ASN A 24 11.40 3.85 11.08
N SER A 25 11.83 2.59 10.94
CA SER A 25 13.23 2.21 10.76
C SER A 25 13.67 2.16 9.29
N ALA A 26 12.73 2.26 8.35
CA ALA A 26 12.98 2.16 6.92
C ALA A 26 13.81 3.35 6.41
N LYS A 27 14.75 3.09 5.51
CA LYS A 27 15.58 4.13 4.87
C LYS A 27 14.94 4.65 3.60
N ARG A 28 14.20 3.80 2.87
CA ARG A 28 13.50 4.11 1.62
C ARG A 28 12.11 3.45 1.64
N PRO A 29 11.23 3.82 2.58
CA PRO A 29 9.88 3.30 2.59
C PRO A 29 9.09 3.78 1.37
N PHE A 30 8.15 2.98 0.91
CA PHE A 30 7.27 3.33 -0.19
C PHE A 30 5.84 2.81 0.04
N ILE A 31 4.84 3.67 -0.14
CA ILE A 31 3.43 3.33 0.04
C ILE A 31 2.82 2.94 -1.31
N LEU A 32 2.13 1.81 -1.33
CA LEU A 32 1.20 1.45 -2.40
C LEU A 32 -0.21 1.39 -1.83
N TRP A 33 -1.20 1.93 -2.53
CA TRP A 33 -2.59 1.80 -2.10
C TRP A 33 -3.53 1.32 -3.19
N GLY A 34 -4.61 0.69 -2.75
CA GLY A 34 -5.67 0.19 -3.61
C GLY A 34 -7.06 0.58 -3.16
N GLN A 35 -8.04 -0.12 -3.73
CA GLN A 35 -9.45 0.19 -3.56
C GLN A 35 -9.94 0.04 -2.12
N GLY A 36 -9.26 -0.77 -1.31
CA GLY A 36 -9.62 -1.03 0.09
C GLY A 36 -9.69 0.24 0.93
N VAL A 37 -8.91 1.28 0.60
CA VAL A 37 -9.01 2.59 1.27
C VAL A 37 -10.40 3.22 1.04
N VAL A 38 -10.86 3.22 -0.22
CA VAL A 38 -12.17 3.78 -0.61
C VAL A 38 -13.32 2.92 -0.09
N LEU A 39 -13.20 1.58 -0.20
CA LEU A 39 -14.22 0.66 0.30
C LEU A 39 -14.37 0.74 1.82
N GLY A 40 -13.26 0.98 2.53
CA GLY A 40 -13.23 1.20 3.97
C GLY A 40 -13.68 2.59 4.41
N LYS A 41 -13.92 3.53 3.47
CA LYS A 41 -14.18 4.95 3.76
C LYS A 41 -13.10 5.58 4.65
N ALA A 42 -11.86 5.21 4.40
CA ALA A 42 -10.70 5.54 5.23
C ALA A 42 -9.78 6.59 4.57
N GLU A 43 -10.31 7.40 3.65
CA GLU A 43 -9.53 8.36 2.87
C GLU A 43 -8.87 9.43 3.77
N GLN A 44 -9.55 9.86 4.84
CA GLN A 44 -9.01 10.85 5.76
C GLN A 44 -7.87 10.26 6.60
N GLU A 45 -8.07 9.07 7.18
CA GLU A 45 -7.05 8.36 7.96
C GLU A 45 -5.84 8.00 7.09
N PHE A 46 -6.07 7.60 5.84
CA PHE A 46 -5.02 7.34 4.86
C PHE A 46 -4.23 8.60 4.54
N LYS A 47 -4.91 9.72 4.28
CA LYS A 47 -4.28 11.01 4.04
C LYS A 47 -3.43 11.44 5.24
N ASP A 48 -3.96 11.36 6.46
CA ASP A 48 -3.24 11.71 7.68
C ASP A 48 -1.98 10.85 7.86
N PHE A 49 -2.06 9.56 7.53
CA PHE A 49 -0.90 8.65 7.55
C PHE A 49 0.16 9.03 6.51
N VAL A 50 -0.24 9.32 5.27
CA VAL A 50 0.66 9.74 4.20
C VAL A 50 1.35 11.07 4.56
N GLU A 51 0.59 12.07 5.02
CA GLU A 51 1.12 13.39 5.39
C GLU A 51 2.03 13.32 6.62
N LYS A 52 1.66 12.56 7.65
CA LYS A 52 2.47 12.39 8.86
C LYS A 52 3.78 11.66 8.59
N SER A 53 3.75 10.67 7.71
CA SER A 53 4.93 9.85 7.42
C SER A 53 5.88 10.53 6.42
N GLY A 54 5.37 11.41 5.55
CA GLY A 54 6.17 12.04 4.50
C GLY A 54 6.61 11.06 3.40
N ILE A 55 6.05 9.85 3.38
CA ILE A 55 6.48 8.76 2.50
C ILE A 55 5.86 8.95 1.11
N PRO A 56 6.64 8.84 0.01
CA PRO A 56 6.08 8.85 -1.33
C PRO A 56 5.13 7.66 -1.54
N ALA A 57 4.05 7.89 -2.28
CA ALA A 57 2.95 6.94 -2.40
C ALA A 57 2.48 6.79 -3.85
N ALA A 58 2.17 5.56 -4.28
CA ALA A 58 1.58 5.25 -5.58
C ALA A 58 0.29 4.44 -5.47
N TRP A 59 -0.54 4.51 -6.52
CA TRP A 59 -1.85 3.87 -6.54
C TRP A 59 -1.99 2.81 -7.61
N THR A 60 -2.72 1.75 -7.26
CA THR A 60 -3.32 0.84 -8.26
C THR A 60 -4.46 1.55 -8.98
N ILE A 61 -4.79 1.11 -10.19
CA ILE A 61 -5.92 1.66 -10.98
C ILE A 61 -7.24 1.71 -10.19
N LEU A 62 -7.47 0.74 -9.30
CA LEU A 62 -8.68 0.67 -8.47
C LEU A 62 -8.61 1.55 -7.21
N GLY A 63 -7.40 1.96 -6.79
CA GLY A 63 -7.19 2.88 -5.68
C GLY A 63 -7.23 4.36 -6.07
N VAL A 64 -7.41 4.66 -7.36
CA VAL A 64 -7.50 6.05 -7.85
C VAL A 64 -8.59 6.80 -7.09
N GLY A 65 -8.30 8.04 -6.67
CA GLY A 65 -9.24 8.90 -5.97
C GLY A 65 -9.19 8.83 -4.44
N ALA A 66 -8.53 7.83 -3.83
CA ALA A 66 -8.37 7.78 -2.36
C ALA A 66 -7.50 8.92 -1.80
N LEU A 67 -6.63 9.50 -2.64
CA LEU A 67 -5.85 10.69 -2.37
C LEU A 67 -5.87 11.57 -3.62
N ALA A 68 -5.84 12.89 -3.45
CA ALA A 68 -5.81 13.82 -4.57
C ALA A 68 -4.63 13.54 -5.51
N THR A 69 -4.87 13.58 -6.83
CA THR A 69 -3.84 13.31 -7.84
C THR A 69 -2.71 14.35 -7.83
N GLY A 70 -3.04 15.60 -7.47
CA GLY A 70 -2.06 16.68 -7.29
C GLY A 70 -1.40 16.73 -5.91
N HIS A 71 -1.63 15.73 -5.03
CA HIS A 71 -0.99 15.70 -3.72
C HIS A 71 0.53 15.53 -3.87
N PRO A 72 1.37 16.28 -3.13
CA PRO A 72 2.83 16.29 -3.33
C PRO A 72 3.51 14.93 -3.11
N LEU A 73 2.91 14.06 -2.28
CA LEU A 73 3.41 12.70 -2.04
C LEU A 73 2.83 11.65 -3.00
N ASN A 74 1.89 12.02 -3.88
CA ASN A 74 1.35 11.10 -4.88
C ASN A 74 2.27 11.07 -6.11
N VAL A 75 2.93 9.93 -6.32
CA VAL A 75 3.89 9.75 -7.42
C VAL A 75 3.31 9.07 -8.67
N GLY A 76 1.99 8.83 -8.69
CA GLY A 76 1.27 8.31 -9.86
C GLY A 76 0.85 6.84 -9.77
N MET A 77 0.34 6.34 -10.90
CA MET A 77 -0.16 4.97 -11.02
C MET A 77 1.01 3.99 -11.13
N LEU A 78 0.99 2.86 -10.41
CA LEU A 78 1.95 1.78 -10.65
C LEU A 78 1.41 0.69 -11.59
N GLY A 79 2.31 -0.21 -12.00
CA GLY A 79 1.97 -1.42 -12.75
C GLY A 79 2.36 -1.38 -14.23
N MET A 80 1.90 -2.37 -14.98
CA MET A 80 2.29 -2.64 -16.39
C MET A 80 2.08 -1.45 -17.33
N HIS A 81 1.06 -0.63 -17.08
CA HIS A 81 0.73 0.58 -17.84
C HIS A 81 0.80 1.84 -16.98
N GLY A 82 1.45 1.74 -15.81
CA GLY A 82 1.62 2.84 -14.87
C GLY A 82 2.72 3.82 -15.27
N ASN A 83 2.89 4.83 -14.44
CA ASN A 83 4.01 5.75 -14.50
C ASN A 83 5.34 5.00 -14.23
N TYR A 84 6.42 5.46 -14.87
CA TYR A 84 7.75 4.90 -14.67
C TYR A 84 8.24 5.04 -13.22
N GLY A 85 8.06 6.23 -12.62
CA GLY A 85 8.53 6.57 -11.28
C GLY A 85 8.10 5.60 -10.18
N PRO A 86 6.79 5.32 -10.01
CA PRO A 86 6.31 4.32 -9.06
C PRO A 86 6.94 2.94 -9.19
N ASN A 87 7.18 2.46 -10.42
CA ASN A 87 7.80 1.17 -10.66
C ASN A 87 9.29 1.17 -10.27
N VAL A 88 10.00 2.28 -10.50
CA VAL A 88 11.38 2.46 -10.01
C VAL A 88 11.42 2.46 -8.49
N LEU A 89 10.59 3.29 -7.85
CA LEU A 89 10.51 3.39 -6.39
C LEU A 89 10.16 2.05 -5.73
N THR A 90 9.27 1.27 -6.35
CA THR A 90 8.95 -0.10 -5.90
C THR A 90 10.19 -1.01 -5.91
N ASN A 91 11.06 -0.90 -6.91
CA ASN A 91 12.27 -1.71 -7.02
C ASN A 91 13.42 -1.19 -6.14
N GLU A 92 13.37 0.05 -5.69
CA GLU A 92 14.42 0.68 -4.86
C GLU A 92 14.08 0.68 -3.36
N CYS A 93 12.80 0.57 -3.01
CA CYS A 93 12.35 0.61 -1.62
C CYS A 93 12.92 -0.56 -0.80
N ASP A 94 13.15 -0.31 0.49
CA ASP A 94 13.53 -1.32 1.48
C ASP A 94 12.34 -1.79 2.33
N VAL A 95 11.28 -0.98 2.41
CA VAL A 95 9.99 -1.36 2.99
C VAL A 95 8.86 -0.94 2.04
N LEU A 96 8.06 -1.91 1.60
CA LEU A 96 6.87 -1.69 0.78
C LEU A 96 5.62 -1.79 1.66
N ILE A 97 4.81 -0.74 1.69
CA ILE A 97 3.63 -0.62 2.54
C ILE A 97 2.40 -0.69 1.64
N ALA A 98 1.84 -1.88 1.46
CA ALA A 98 0.68 -2.14 0.62
C ALA A 98 -0.61 -2.03 1.43
N ILE A 99 -1.46 -1.05 1.12
CA ILE A 99 -2.67 -0.69 1.87
C ILE A 99 -3.91 -0.91 1.00
N GLY A 100 -4.77 -1.84 1.42
CA GLY A 100 -6.07 -2.09 0.79
C GLY A 100 -5.96 -2.50 -0.68
N MET A 101 -4.91 -3.25 -1.02
CA MET A 101 -4.65 -3.68 -2.40
C MET A 101 -4.25 -5.14 -2.46
N ARG A 102 -4.45 -5.73 -3.64
CA ARG A 102 -3.93 -7.04 -3.99
C ARG A 102 -2.73 -6.91 -4.92
N PHE A 103 -1.79 -7.83 -4.79
CA PHE A 103 -0.67 -7.99 -5.71
C PHE A 103 -1.11 -8.80 -6.92
N ASP A 104 -1.93 -8.21 -7.79
CA ASP A 104 -2.33 -8.83 -9.05
C ASP A 104 -1.20 -8.81 -10.10
N ASP A 105 -1.42 -9.52 -11.21
CA ASP A 105 -0.47 -9.67 -12.30
C ASP A 105 -0.19 -8.34 -13.05
N ARG A 106 -1.14 -7.40 -13.05
CA ARG A 106 -0.97 -6.08 -13.67
C ARG A 106 -0.18 -5.12 -12.79
N VAL A 107 -0.16 -5.35 -11.49
CA VAL A 107 0.72 -4.67 -10.54
C VAL A 107 2.12 -5.29 -10.53
N THR A 108 2.20 -6.62 -10.40
CA THR A 108 3.47 -7.31 -10.13
C THR A 108 4.24 -7.69 -11.38
N GLY A 109 3.54 -7.94 -12.50
CA GLY A 109 4.13 -8.46 -13.73
C GLY A 109 4.81 -9.81 -13.50
N ARG A 110 6.09 -9.79 -13.16
CA ARG A 110 6.91 -10.96 -12.84
C ARG A 110 7.09 -11.09 -11.33
N LEU A 111 6.25 -11.93 -10.72
CA LEU A 111 6.24 -12.17 -9.26
C LEU A 111 7.59 -12.67 -8.71
N ASP A 112 8.37 -13.41 -9.51
CA ASP A 112 9.69 -13.91 -9.12
C ASP A 112 10.72 -12.79 -8.92
N LYS A 113 10.47 -11.61 -9.50
CA LYS A 113 11.36 -10.44 -9.43
C LYS A 113 10.80 -9.27 -8.62
N TYR A 114 9.50 -9.28 -8.35
CA TYR A 114 8.82 -8.13 -7.75
C TYR A 114 9.24 -7.90 -6.29
N ALA A 115 9.75 -6.70 -6.01
CA ALA A 115 10.06 -6.19 -4.67
C ALA A 115 10.87 -7.16 -3.76
N LYS A 116 11.74 -8.00 -4.34
CA LYS A 116 12.50 -9.02 -3.58
C LYS A 116 13.48 -8.45 -2.56
N GLN A 117 13.88 -7.20 -2.76
CA GLN A 117 14.77 -6.47 -1.86
C GLN A 117 14.05 -5.85 -0.65
N ALA A 118 12.71 -5.74 -0.69
CA ALA A 118 11.94 -5.01 0.30
C ALA A 118 11.28 -5.95 1.32
N GLN A 119 11.18 -5.50 2.57
CA GLN A 119 10.23 -6.07 3.52
C GLN A 119 8.83 -5.55 3.19
N VAL A 120 7.81 -6.40 3.28
CA VAL A 120 6.44 -6.04 2.89
C VAL A 120 5.53 -5.97 4.11
N VAL A 121 4.90 -4.81 4.31
CA VAL A 121 3.74 -4.65 5.20
C VAL A 121 2.51 -4.69 4.30
N HIS A 122 1.66 -5.70 4.46
CA HIS A 122 0.43 -5.85 3.68
C HIS A 122 -0.78 -5.72 4.59
N LEU A 123 -1.52 -4.62 4.44
CA LEU A 123 -2.76 -4.35 5.14
C LEU A 123 -3.93 -4.62 4.21
N ASP A 124 -4.57 -5.78 4.38
CA ASP A 124 -5.78 -6.18 3.65
C ASP A 124 -6.82 -6.75 4.62
N ILE A 125 -8.08 -6.71 4.20
CA ILE A 125 -9.21 -7.25 4.98
C ILE A 125 -9.28 -8.78 4.84
N ASP A 126 -8.80 -9.30 3.70
CA ASP A 126 -8.78 -10.73 3.42
C ASP A 126 -7.61 -11.40 4.18
N PRO A 127 -7.88 -12.42 5.01
CA PRO A 127 -6.87 -13.09 5.84
C PRO A 127 -5.96 -14.07 5.09
#